data_AF-A0A3S3S7Z2-F1
#
_entry.id   AF-A0A3S3S7Z2-F1
#
_cell.length_a   1.000
_cell.length_b   1.000
_cell.length_c   1.000
_cell.angle_alpha   90.00
_cell.angle_beta   90.00
_cell.angle_gamma   90.00
#
_symmetry.space_group_name_H-M   'P 1'
#
loop_
_entity.id
_entity.type
_entity.pdbx_description
1 polymer ?
#
loop_
_entity_poly.entity_id
_entity_poly.type
_entity_poly.pdbx_seq_one_letter_code
_entity_poly.pdbx_strand_id
1 'polypeptide(L)'
;ADLGLGKMMSTKKDFIGRVMAGREALVAPDRQVVVGVKPTDKARRLRSGAHVIPKGEIPGPGNDQGYVTSVCFSPTLDQWIGLGLVERGRERIGEIVRAHDPLRGEEYDVELCNPVFYDPEGGRQRG
;
A
#
# COMPACT_ATOMS: atom_id res chain seq x y z
N ALA A 1 -11.43 3.65 -6.97
CA ALA A 1 -10.79 4.67 -6.12
C ALA A 1 -9.55 4.14 -5.39
N ASP A 2 -9.52 2.85 -5.09
CA ASP A 2 -8.54 2.21 -4.19
C ASP A 2 -7.08 2.45 -4.58
N LEU A 3 -6.78 2.39 -5.87
CA LEU A 3 -5.45 2.64 -6.44
C LEU A 3 -5.01 4.12 -6.43
N GLY A 4 -5.69 4.99 -5.69
CA GLY A 4 -5.37 6.43 -5.66
C GLY A 4 -5.80 7.21 -6.92
N LEU A 5 -6.30 6.52 -7.94
CA LEU A 5 -6.72 7.09 -9.23
C LEU A 5 -8.18 7.56 -9.26
N GLY A 6 -8.78 7.84 -8.11
CA GLY A 6 -10.20 8.25 -8.02
C GLY A 6 -10.51 9.50 -8.84
N LYS A 7 -9.57 10.45 -8.96
CA LYS A 7 -9.70 11.66 -9.77
C LYS A 7 -9.80 11.39 -11.28
N MET A 8 -9.40 10.22 -11.75
CA MET A 8 -9.52 9.82 -13.16
C MET A 8 -10.92 9.30 -13.51
N MET A 9 -11.78 9.05 -12.50
CA MET A 9 -13.18 8.67 -12.71
C MET A 9 -14.02 9.91 -12.98
N SER A 10 -14.56 10.06 -14.19
CA SER A 10 -15.29 11.27 -14.56
C SER A 10 -16.58 11.43 -13.75
N THR A 11 -16.78 12.61 -13.15
CA THR A 11 -18.07 12.97 -12.53
C THR A 11 -19.03 13.66 -13.53
N LYS A 12 -18.54 14.01 -14.72
CA LYS A 12 -19.26 14.83 -15.71
C LYS A 12 -19.94 14.03 -16.82
N LYS A 13 -19.39 12.88 -17.18
CA LYS A 13 -19.91 12.02 -18.26
C LYS A 13 -20.01 10.58 -17.79
N ASP A 14 -20.86 9.82 -18.45
CA ASP A 14 -20.98 8.39 -18.20
C ASP A 14 -19.80 7.60 -18.78
N PHE A 15 -19.54 6.43 -18.21
CA PHE A 15 -18.50 5.49 -18.66
C PHE A 15 -18.79 4.08 -18.14
N ILE A 16 -18.26 3.07 -18.84
CA ILE A 16 -18.42 1.66 -18.46
C ILE A 16 -17.84 1.45 -17.05
N GLY A 17 -18.67 0.97 -16.13
CA GLY A 17 -18.29 0.71 -14.74
C GLY A 17 -18.66 1.82 -13.74
N ARG A 18 -19.14 2.98 -14.20
CA ARG A 18 -19.53 4.11 -13.31
C ARG A 18 -20.56 3.72 -12.26
N VAL A 19 -21.67 3.11 -12.69
CA VAL A 19 -22.76 2.67 -11.78
C VAL A 19 -22.27 1.58 -10.83
N MET A 20 -21.49 0.63 -11.35
CA MET A 20 -20.96 -0.49 -10.58
C MET A 20 -20.05 -0.03 -9.46
N ALA A 21 -19.20 0.98 -9.71
CA ALA A 21 -18.28 1.53 -8.72
C ALA A 21 -18.97 2.15 -7.49
N GLY A 22 -20.28 2.45 -7.57
CA GLY A 22 -21.08 2.98 -6.45
C GLY A 22 -21.74 1.93 -5.56
N ARG A 23 -21.54 0.62 -5.82
CA ARG A 23 -22.07 -0.44 -4.95
C ARG A 23 -21.45 -0.35 -3.55
N GLU A 24 -22.24 -0.64 -2.52
CA GLU A 24 -21.86 -0.54 -1.10
C GLU A 24 -20.48 -1.15 -0.80
N ALA A 25 -20.26 -2.42 -1.19
CA ALA A 25 -18.98 -3.11 -0.98
C ALA A 25 -17.79 -2.50 -1.75
N LEU A 26 -18.03 -1.66 -2.77
CA LEU A 26 -17.00 -0.96 -3.54
C LEU A 26 -16.74 0.46 -3.04
N VAL A 27 -17.57 0.96 -2.12
CA VAL A 27 -17.38 2.25 -1.44
C VAL A 27 -17.19 2.11 0.07
N ALA A 28 -17.14 0.87 0.59
CA ALA A 28 -16.93 0.59 2.00
C ALA A 28 -15.60 1.21 2.50
N PRO A 29 -15.58 1.72 3.75
CA PRO A 29 -14.42 2.44 4.28
C PRO A 29 -13.23 1.52 4.59
N ASP A 30 -13.47 0.23 4.80
CA ASP A 30 -12.50 -0.78 5.18
C ASP A 30 -11.75 -1.42 4.00
N ARG A 31 -12.06 -1.03 2.77
CA ARG A 31 -11.43 -1.59 1.57
C ARG A 31 -9.91 -1.43 1.58
N GLN A 32 -9.23 -2.39 0.97
CA GLN A 32 -7.81 -2.29 0.69
C GLN A 32 -7.53 -1.18 -0.31
N VAL A 33 -6.64 -0.26 0.05
CA VAL A 33 -6.24 0.89 -0.78
C VAL A 33 -4.73 0.89 -0.97
N VAL A 34 -4.27 1.51 -2.06
CA VAL A 34 -2.83 1.58 -2.33
C VAL A 34 -2.13 2.48 -1.32
N VAL A 35 -1.03 1.97 -0.78
CA VAL A 35 -0.10 2.69 0.09
C VAL A 35 1.34 2.39 -0.32
N GLY A 36 2.25 3.25 0.10
CA GLY A 36 3.68 2.94 0.11
C GLY A 36 4.00 2.07 1.32
N VAL A 37 4.98 1.19 1.18
CA VAL A 37 5.52 0.35 2.25
C VAL A 37 7.04 0.48 2.23
N LYS A 38 7.65 0.74 3.38
CA LYS A 38 9.11 0.73 3.53
C LYS A 38 9.49 0.02 4.83
N PRO A 39 10.58 -0.76 4.87
CA PRO A 39 11.04 -1.37 6.10
C PRO A 39 11.53 -0.30 7.09
N THR A 40 11.32 -0.56 8.38
CA THR A 40 11.83 0.31 9.45
C THR A 40 13.36 0.34 9.51
N ASP A 41 13.99 -0.81 9.25
CA ASP A 41 15.41 -0.91 8.94
C ASP A 41 15.62 -0.76 7.42
N LYS A 42 16.29 0.32 6.98
CA LYS A 42 16.53 0.61 5.56
C LYS A 42 17.36 -0.47 4.85
N ALA A 43 18.22 -1.17 5.57
CA ALA A 43 19.05 -2.24 5.01
C ALA A 43 18.25 -3.54 4.82
N ARG A 44 17.11 -3.69 5.50
CA ARG A 44 16.25 -4.86 5.38
C ARG A 44 15.66 -4.91 3.97
N ARG A 45 15.86 -6.04 3.30
CA ARG A 45 15.20 -6.32 2.03
C ARG A 45 13.70 -6.50 2.23
N LEU A 46 12.91 -5.66 1.58
CA LEU A 46 11.47 -5.84 1.47
C LEU A 46 11.15 -6.97 0.47
N ARG A 47 10.06 -7.70 0.70
CA ARG A 47 9.61 -8.83 -0.13
C ARG A 47 8.19 -8.59 -0.64
N SER A 48 7.99 -8.73 -1.94
CA SER A 48 6.65 -8.77 -2.52
C SER A 48 5.92 -10.05 -2.12
N GLY A 49 4.62 -9.96 -1.89
CA GLY A 49 3.78 -11.04 -1.40
C GLY A 49 3.78 -11.20 0.13
N ALA A 50 4.57 -10.41 0.87
CA ALA A 50 4.47 -10.39 2.32
C ALA A 50 3.11 -9.80 2.75
N HIS A 51 2.48 -10.45 3.71
CA HIS A 51 1.20 -10.03 4.28
C HIS A 51 1.39 -8.95 5.35
N VAL A 52 0.39 -8.10 5.51
CA VAL A 52 0.38 -7.00 6.47
C VAL A 52 -0.42 -7.42 7.68
N ILE A 53 0.28 -7.69 8.78
CA ILE A 53 -0.30 -8.10 10.05
C ILE A 53 -0.15 -6.97 11.07
N PRO A 54 -1.18 -6.65 11.88
CA PRO A 54 -1.03 -5.71 12.98
C PRO A 54 0.09 -6.10 13.93
N LYS A 55 0.75 -5.10 14.52
CA LYS A 55 1.84 -5.36 15.46
C LYS A 55 1.30 -6.06 16.72
N GLY A 56 1.91 -7.18 17.07
CA GLY A 56 1.53 -7.95 18.27
C GLY A 56 0.41 -8.97 18.05
N GLU A 57 -0.21 -8.98 16.87
CA GLU A 57 -1.20 -9.97 16.51
C GLU A 57 -0.57 -11.24 15.95
N ILE A 58 -1.31 -12.34 16.04
CA ILE A 58 -0.92 -13.63 15.47
C ILE A 58 -1.31 -13.63 13.99
N PRO A 59 -0.39 -13.97 13.06
CA PRO A 59 -0.71 -14.10 11.65
C PRO A 59 -1.83 -15.12 11.40
N GLY A 60 -2.83 -14.73 10.62
CA GLY A 60 -3.96 -15.58 10.25
C GLY A 60 -4.99 -14.82 9.43
N PRO A 61 -5.98 -15.51 8.82
CA PRO A 61 -6.92 -14.88 7.88
C PRO A 61 -7.73 -13.72 8.46
N GLY A 62 -8.01 -13.73 9.77
CA GLY A 62 -8.74 -12.64 10.43
C GLY A 62 -7.89 -11.40 10.76
N ASN A 63 -6.56 -11.54 10.76
CA ASN A 63 -5.60 -10.49 11.09
C ASN A 63 -4.79 -10.04 9.85
N ASP A 64 -5.05 -10.63 8.70
CA ASP A 64 -4.39 -10.28 7.44
C ASP A 64 -5.09 -9.06 6.81
N GLN A 65 -4.44 -7.90 6.93
CA GLN A 65 -5.01 -6.62 6.53
C GLN A 65 -4.55 -6.16 5.15
N GLY A 66 -3.91 -7.05 4.38
CA GLY A 66 -3.39 -6.71 3.06
C GLY A 66 -2.04 -7.31 2.77
N TYR A 67 -1.43 -6.86 1.69
CA TYR A 67 -0.18 -7.44 1.21
C TYR A 67 0.66 -6.45 0.41
N VAL A 68 1.97 -6.71 0.39
CA VAL A 68 2.94 -5.98 -0.42
C VAL A 68 2.84 -6.48 -1.86
N THR A 69 2.48 -5.60 -2.80
CA THR A 69 2.24 -5.95 -4.21
C THR A 69 3.52 -5.91 -5.05
N SER A 70 4.34 -4.87 -4.87
CA SER A 70 5.56 -4.66 -5.65
C SER A 70 6.67 -4.10 -4.76
N VAL A 71 7.92 -4.40 -5.12
CA VAL A 71 9.10 -4.02 -4.35
C VAL A 71 10.27 -3.73 -5.27
N CYS A 72 11.06 -2.71 -4.94
CA CYS A 72 12.38 -2.49 -5.49
C CYS A 72 13.33 -1.91 -4.44
N PHE A 73 14.64 -2.03 -4.69
CA PHE A 73 15.60 -1.15 -4.04
C PHE A 73 15.64 0.17 -4.83
N SER A 74 15.54 1.29 -4.13
CA SER A 74 15.61 2.63 -4.73
C SER A 74 16.99 3.23 -4.47
N PRO A 75 17.88 3.32 -5.48
CA PRO A 75 19.19 3.97 -5.32
C PRO A 75 19.06 5.45 -4.96
N THR A 76 17.99 6.11 -5.43
CA THR A 76 17.73 7.53 -5.16
C THR A 76 17.38 7.80 -3.69
N LEU A 77 16.76 6.83 -3.01
CA LEU A 77 16.35 6.94 -1.61
C LEU A 77 17.21 6.09 -0.67
N ASP A 78 18.19 5.38 -1.23
CA ASP A 78 19.09 4.43 -0.56
C ASP A 78 18.38 3.47 0.41
N GLN A 79 17.25 2.90 -0.04
CA GLN A 79 16.45 1.97 0.76
C GLN A 79 15.54 1.10 -0.11
N TRP A 80 15.07 0.00 0.46
CA TRP A 80 13.98 -0.79 -0.12
C TRP A 80 12.65 -0.06 0.02
N ILE A 81 11.88 -0.03 -1.06
CA ILE A 81 10.53 0.54 -1.09
C ILE A 81 9.59 -0.43 -1.80
N GLY A 82 8.30 -0.33 -1.49
CA GLY A 82 7.28 -1.13 -2.14
C GLY A 82 5.92 -0.46 -2.11
N LEU A 83 5.00 -1.04 -2.86
CA LEU A 83 3.59 -0.70 -2.80
C LEU A 83 2.84 -1.84 -2.12
N GLY A 84 1.73 -1.50 -1.47
CA GLY A 84 0.84 -2.47 -0.84
C GLY A 84 -0.61 -2.10 -1.04
N LEU A 85 -1.48 -3.09 -0.98
CA LEU A 85 -2.92 -2.92 -0.83
C LEU A 85 -3.26 -3.24 0.61
N VAL A 86 -3.67 -2.23 1.38
CA VAL A 86 -3.87 -2.35 2.83
C VAL A 86 -5.22 -1.79 3.22
N GLU A 87 -5.95 -2.54 4.03
CA GLU A 87 -7.23 -2.11 4.61
C GLU A 87 -7.07 -0.79 5.34
N ARG A 88 -7.90 0.19 4.97
CA ARG A 88 -7.86 1.54 5.54
C ARG A 88 -6.50 2.23 5.43
N GLY A 89 -5.66 1.80 4.48
CA GLY A 89 -4.26 2.20 4.40
C GLY A 89 -4.03 3.72 4.35
N ARG A 90 -4.96 4.49 3.78
CA ARG A 90 -4.87 5.96 3.73
C ARG A 90 -4.95 6.65 5.09
N GLU A 91 -5.70 6.09 6.04
CA GLU A 91 -5.81 6.63 7.39
C GLU A 91 -4.65 6.19 8.29
N ARG A 92 -3.83 5.26 7.79
CA ARG A 92 -2.80 4.53 8.55
C ARG A 92 -1.38 4.94 8.14
N ILE A 93 -1.25 6.04 7.40
CA ILE A 93 0.06 6.57 7.01
C ILE A 93 0.85 6.95 8.27
N GLY A 94 2.08 6.44 8.37
CA GLY A 94 2.96 6.53 9.53
C GLY A 94 2.84 5.34 10.50
N GLU A 95 1.87 4.44 10.32
CA GLU A 95 1.72 3.26 11.16
C GLU A 95 2.82 2.22 10.88
N ILE A 96 3.36 1.63 11.95
CA ILE A 96 4.27 0.49 11.88
C ILE A 96 3.49 -0.82 12.03
N VAL A 97 3.57 -1.65 11.00
CA VAL A 97 2.92 -2.96 10.91
C VAL A 97 3.96 -4.04 10.67
N ARG A 98 3.58 -5.31 10.85
CA ARG A 98 4.45 -6.44 10.57
C ARG A 98 4.24 -6.92 9.14
N ALA A 99 5.32 -6.97 8.36
CA ALA A 99 5.36 -7.74 7.13
C ALA A 99 5.65 -9.20 7.47
N HIS A 100 4.74 -10.10 7.11
CA HIS A 100 4.82 -11.54 7.37
C HIS A 100 4.90 -12.29 6.03
N ASP A 101 6.02 -12.96 5.77
CA ASP A 101 6.24 -13.80 4.57
C ASP A 101 6.43 -15.27 5.01
N PRO A 102 5.33 -16.04 5.12
CA PRO A 102 5.39 -17.42 5.58
C PRO A 102 6.10 -18.34 4.58
N LEU A 103 6.14 -17.97 3.29
CA LEU A 103 6.81 -18.76 2.26
C LEU A 103 8.33 -18.75 2.44
N ARG A 104 8.88 -17.67 3.01
CA ARG A 104 10.31 -17.52 3.30
C ARG A 104 10.66 -17.60 4.77
N GLY A 105 9.66 -17.70 5.65
CA GLY A 105 9.84 -17.66 7.10
C GLY A 105 10.42 -16.33 7.60
N GLU A 106 10.11 -15.23 6.90
CA GLU A 106 10.61 -13.90 7.24
C GLU A 106 9.50 -13.05 7.90
N GLU A 107 9.83 -12.39 9.00
CA GLU A 107 8.99 -11.36 9.62
C GLU A 107 9.83 -10.12 9.94
N TYR A 108 9.30 -8.93 9.65
CA TYR A 108 9.96 -7.66 9.96
C TYR A 108 8.98 -6.50 9.98
N ASP A 109 9.36 -5.42 10.67
CA ASP A 109 8.53 -4.22 10.81
C ASP A 109 8.66 -3.31 9.58
N VAL A 110 7.52 -2.87 9.06
CA VAL A 110 7.41 -1.93 7.93
C VAL A 110 6.51 -0.74 8.31
N GLU A 111 6.81 0.43 7.75
CA GLU A 111 5.98 1.62 7.85
C GLU A 111 5.07 1.73 6.63
N LEU A 112 3.78 1.95 6.87
CA LEU A 112 2.83 2.36 5.83
C LEU A 112 3.03 3.85 5.56
N CYS A 113 3.27 4.22 4.31
CA CYS A 113 3.60 5.60 3.93
C CYS A 113 2.92 6.02 2.62
N ASN A 114 3.15 7.26 2.19
CA ASN A 114 2.62 7.76 0.92
C ASN A 114 3.16 6.89 -0.23
N PRO A 115 2.31 6.38 -1.16
CA PRO A 115 2.76 5.57 -2.30
C PRO A 115 3.67 6.33 -3.28
N VAL A 116 3.69 7.66 -3.25
CA VAL A 116 4.58 8.49 -4.06
C VAL A 116 5.86 8.78 -3.27
N PHE A 117 6.86 7.92 -3.45
CA PHE A 117 8.14 8.00 -2.72
C PHE A 117 9.09 9.09 -3.21
N TYR A 118 8.96 9.49 -4.47
CA TYR A 118 9.93 10.36 -5.12
C TYR A 118 9.22 11.50 -5.86
N ASP A 119 9.69 12.73 -5.62
CA ASP A 119 9.14 13.96 -6.20
C ASP A 119 7.60 14.05 -6.15
N PRO A 120 6.98 13.98 -4.95
CA PRO A 120 5.52 13.97 -4.84
C PRO A 120 4.87 15.27 -5.36
N GLU A 121 5.58 16.39 -5.32
CA GLU A 121 5.12 17.68 -5.85
C GLU A 121 5.35 17.82 -7.36
N GLY A 122 6.07 16.89 -7.99
CA GLY A 122 6.31 16.87 -9.44
C GLY A 122 7.21 17.99 -9.95
N GLY A 123 8.08 18.55 -9.12
CA GLY A 123 8.94 19.67 -9.47
C GLY A 123 9.94 19.35 -10.59
N ARG A 124 10.29 18.06 -10.77
CA ARG A 124 11.24 17.60 -11.78
C ARG A 124 10.59 17.24 -13.13
N GLN A 125 9.27 17.34 -13.24
CA GLN A 125 8.54 16.93 -14.45
C GLN A 125 8.97 17.73 -15.71
N ARG A 126 9.49 18.94 -15.54
CA ARG A 126 9.78 19.88 -16.64
C ARG A 126 11.27 20.04 -16.99
N GLY A 127 12.15 19.25 -16.38
CA GLY A 127 13.61 19.36 -16.57
C GLY A 127 14.25 20.29 -15.55
#